data_AF-A0A7J2RBY9-F1
#
_entry.id   AF-A0A7J2RBY9-F1
#
_cell.length_a   1.000
_cell.length_b   1.000
_cell.length_c   1.000
_cell.angle_alpha   90.00
_cell.angle_beta   90.00
_cell.angle_gamma   90.00
#
_symmetry.space_group_name_H-M   'P 1'
#
loop_
_entity.id
_entity.type
_entity.pdbx_description
1 polymer ?
#
loop_
_entity_poly.entity_id
_entity_poly.type
_entity_poly.pdbx_seq_one_letter_code
_entity_poly.pdbx_strand_id
1 'polypeptide(L)'
;MSQESTCILCEKDAEKSGVQGKDGYLAECATCGKYFLGSPEIFEGSYTGMPREKRAMISAHTRELFERGEEPPEFGDSNALKEIITEYENKTLDEKLENLIWYIRKKSPQFGDSVSWDAGKDYPITYSLSPEGFTKIRDLAIEKDLLDLPARGAGLKLKEDGWKLGTELMKRE
;
A
#
# COMPACT_ATOMS: atom_id res chain seq x y z
N MET A 1 1.78 3.25 25.56
CA MET A 1 3.23 3.17 25.28
C MET A 1 3.39 2.48 23.94
N SER A 2 4.02 3.13 22.96
CA SER A 2 4.38 2.46 21.70
C SER A 2 5.65 1.65 21.92
N GLN A 3 5.69 0.43 21.40
CA GLN A 3 6.89 -0.41 21.38
C GLN A 3 7.34 -0.58 19.94
N GLU A 4 8.61 -0.28 19.66
CA GLU A 4 9.23 -0.62 18.38
C GLU A 4 9.22 -2.13 18.23
N SER A 5 8.69 -2.60 17.09
CA SER A 5 8.49 -4.01 16.82
C SER A 5 8.45 -4.25 15.32
N THR A 6 8.40 -5.52 14.93
CA THR A 6 8.34 -5.90 13.52
C THR A 6 6.89 -5.99 13.03
N CYS A 7 6.62 -5.42 11.86
CA CYS A 7 5.36 -5.54 11.15
C CYS A 7 5.16 -6.99 10.66
N ILE A 8 4.03 -7.61 11.03
CA ILE A 8 3.74 -9.00 10.67
C ILE A 8 3.55 -9.21 9.15
N LEU A 9 3.22 -8.14 8.42
CA LEU A 9 2.94 -8.20 6.98
C LEU A 9 4.20 -8.03 6.11
N CYS A 10 5.08 -7.08 6.43
CA CYS A 10 6.26 -6.76 5.60
C CYS A 10 7.61 -6.96 6.29
N GLU A 11 7.62 -7.38 7.55
CA GLU A 11 8.83 -7.66 8.35
C GLU A 11 9.74 -6.45 8.59
N LYS A 12 9.24 -5.24 8.36
CA LYS A 12 9.94 -3.99 8.68
C LYS A 12 9.50 -3.43 10.02
N ASP A 13 10.23 -2.43 10.48
CA ASP A 13 9.90 -1.70 11.70
C ASP A 13 8.49 -1.11 11.63
N ALA A 14 7.77 -1.27 12.74
CA ALA A 14 6.45 -0.74 12.98
C ALA A 14 6.29 -0.37 14.46
N GLU A 15 5.50 0.66 14.68
CA GLU A 15 5.07 1.02 16.02
C GLU A 15 3.83 0.21 16.38
N LYS A 16 3.86 -0.51 17.50
CA LYS A 16 2.67 -1.17 18.06
C LYS A 16 2.19 -0.42 19.29
N SER A 17 0.90 -0.16 19.35
CA SER A 17 0.25 0.47 20.50
C SER A 17 -0.99 -0.32 20.93
N GLY A 18 -1.14 -0.55 22.24
CA GLY A 18 -2.34 -1.18 22.78
C GLY A 18 -3.56 -0.28 22.60
N VAL A 19 -4.72 -0.88 22.30
CA VAL A 19 -5.98 -0.15 22.13
C VAL A 19 -6.84 -0.31 23.39
N GLN A 20 -7.22 0.80 24.01
CA GLN A 20 -8.02 0.77 25.24
C GLN A 20 -9.35 0.05 24.99
N GLY A 21 -9.63 -0.98 25.80
CA GLY A 21 -10.88 -1.75 25.73
C GLY A 21 -10.91 -2.84 24.65
N LYS A 22 -9.81 -3.06 23.91
CA LYS A 22 -9.67 -4.20 22.99
C LYS A 22 -8.49 -5.08 23.40
N ASP A 23 -8.66 -6.39 23.23
CA ASP A 23 -7.56 -7.35 23.31
C ASP A 23 -6.79 -7.35 21.98
N GLY A 24 -5.71 -6.57 21.89
CA GLY A 24 -4.93 -6.43 20.68
C GLY A 24 -4.08 -5.16 20.59
N TYR A 25 -3.49 -4.94 19.42
CA TYR A 25 -2.70 -3.74 19.12
C TYR A 25 -3.06 -3.11 17.78
N LEU A 26 -2.93 -1.79 17.73
CA LEU A 26 -2.81 -1.03 16.48
C LEU A 26 -1.34 -1.01 16.07
N ALA A 27 -1.07 -1.44 14.84
CA ALA A 27 0.24 -1.34 14.23
C ALA A 27 0.28 -0.20 13.21
N GLU A 28 1.34 0.59 13.24
CA GLU A 28 1.63 1.63 12.26
C GLU A 28 2.96 1.32 11.56
N CYS A 29 2.89 1.06 10.25
CA CYS A 29 4.04 0.68 9.43
C CYS A 29 4.17 1.61 8.23
N ALA A 30 5.36 2.16 7.99
CA ALA A 30 5.61 3.05 6.85
C ALA A 30 5.43 2.38 5.46
N THR A 31 5.42 1.04 5.40
CA THR A 31 5.16 0.27 4.16
C THR A 31 3.69 -0.13 4.06
N CYS A 32 3.15 -0.77 5.10
CA CYS A 32 1.80 -1.34 5.05
C CYS A 32 0.67 -0.36 5.42
N GLY A 33 0.96 0.80 6.01
CA GLY A 33 -0.07 1.65 6.60
C GLY A 33 -0.44 1.20 8.02
N LYS A 34 -1.72 1.31 8.39
CA LYS A 34 -2.22 1.00 9.74
C LYS A 34 -3.17 -0.19 9.72
N TYR A 35 -3.07 -1.08 10.71
CA TYR A 35 -4.02 -2.19 10.92
C TYR A 35 -4.15 -2.49 12.41
N PHE A 36 -5.29 -3.08 12.80
CA PHE A 36 -5.48 -3.60 14.14
C PHE A 36 -5.36 -5.13 14.13
N LEU A 37 -4.55 -5.70 15.03
CA LEU A 37 -4.51 -7.14 15.26
C LEU A 37 -5.20 -7.47 16.59
N GLY A 38 -6.34 -8.14 16.50
CA GLY A 38 -7.05 -8.70 17.66
C GLY A 38 -6.38 -9.97 18.15
N SER A 39 -6.46 -10.23 19.46
CA SER A 39 -5.91 -11.40 20.16
C SER A 39 -4.57 -11.91 19.59
N PRO A 40 -3.48 -11.13 19.70
CA PRO A 40 -2.19 -11.41 19.05
C PRO A 40 -1.62 -12.79 19.35
N GLU A 41 -1.86 -13.30 20.57
CA GLU A 41 -1.40 -14.63 20.99
C GLU A 41 -2.02 -15.77 20.17
N ILE A 42 -3.17 -15.54 19.53
CA ILE A 42 -3.86 -16.49 18.67
C ILE A 42 -3.42 -16.29 17.21
N PHE A 43 -3.37 -15.04 16.75
CA PHE A 43 -3.33 -14.76 15.32
C PHE A 43 -1.94 -14.40 14.78
N GLU A 44 -1.03 -13.83 15.57
CA GLU A 44 0.27 -13.35 15.08
C GLU A 44 1.11 -14.46 14.41
N GLY A 45 1.08 -15.68 14.96
CA GLY A 45 1.72 -16.85 14.38
C GLY A 45 1.13 -17.27 13.03
N SER A 46 -0.18 -17.07 12.83
CA SER A 46 -0.87 -17.39 11.58
C SER A 46 -0.44 -16.45 10.44
N TYR A 47 -0.15 -15.18 10.76
CA TYR A 47 0.38 -14.23 9.78
C TYR A 47 1.85 -14.48 9.49
N THR A 48 2.69 -14.63 10.52
CA THR A 48 4.13 -14.82 10.33
C THR A 48 4.46 -16.15 9.63
N GLY A 49 3.64 -17.19 9.82
CA GLY A 49 3.73 -18.46 9.07
C GLY A 49 3.15 -18.41 7.65
N MET A 50 2.48 -17.31 7.26
CA MET A 50 1.86 -17.18 5.94
C MET A 50 2.90 -16.90 4.84
N PRO A 51 2.76 -17.49 3.64
CA PRO A 51 3.60 -17.16 2.49
C PRO A 51 3.70 -15.65 2.25
N ARG A 52 4.90 -15.20 1.89
CA ARG A 52 5.19 -13.78 1.71
C ARG A 52 4.30 -13.14 0.65
N GLU A 53 3.93 -13.85 -0.42
CA GLU A 53 3.04 -13.29 -1.45
C GLU A 53 1.67 -12.90 -0.87
N LYS A 54 1.08 -13.79 -0.06
CA LYS A 54 -0.23 -13.55 0.55
C LYS A 54 -0.17 -12.42 1.58
N ARG A 55 0.90 -12.33 2.35
CA ARG A 55 1.13 -11.17 3.24
C ARG A 55 1.29 -9.87 2.49
N ALA A 56 1.94 -9.89 1.32
CA ALA A 56 2.08 -8.70 0.49
C ALA A 56 0.73 -8.24 -0.08
N MET A 57 -0.19 -9.15 -0.39
CA MET A 57 -1.58 -8.81 -0.77
C MET A 57 -2.33 -8.12 0.39
N ILE A 58 -2.23 -8.65 1.61
CA ILE A 58 -2.82 -8.01 2.80
C ILE A 58 -2.15 -6.65 3.08
N SER A 59 -0.83 -6.55 2.87
CA SER A 59 -0.10 -5.27 2.95
C SER A 59 -0.59 -4.26 1.93
N ALA A 60 -0.93 -4.68 0.72
CA ALA A 60 -1.46 -3.81 -0.32
C ALA A 60 -2.84 -3.28 0.07
N HIS A 61 -3.71 -4.14 0.60
CA HIS A 61 -5.00 -3.76 1.12
C HIS A 61 -4.93 -2.72 2.24
N THR A 62 -4.11 -3.03 3.25
CA THR A 62 -3.89 -2.14 4.38
C THR A 62 -3.34 -0.78 3.93
N ARG A 63 -2.45 -0.78 2.92
CA ARG A 63 -1.87 0.45 2.40
C ARG A 63 -2.88 1.27 1.60
N GLU A 64 -3.76 0.62 0.83
CA GLU A 64 -4.83 1.29 0.11
C GLU A 64 -5.77 2.02 1.06
N LEU A 65 -6.30 1.33 2.08
CA LEU A 65 -7.18 1.92 3.10
C LEU A 65 -6.49 3.10 3.81
N PHE A 66 -5.22 2.93 4.20
CA PHE A 66 -4.44 3.98 4.82
C PHE A 66 -4.29 5.21 3.93
N GLU A 67 -4.00 5.02 2.64
CA GLU A 67 -3.91 6.13 1.70
C GLU A 67 -5.29 6.75 1.42
N ARG A 68 -6.38 6.02 1.49
CA ARG A 68 -7.72 6.63 1.36
C ARG A 68 -8.19 7.35 2.62
N GLY A 69 -7.47 7.20 3.74
CA GLY A 69 -7.90 7.74 5.03
C GLY A 69 -9.10 6.98 5.62
N GLU A 70 -9.30 5.74 5.18
CA GLU A 70 -10.32 4.84 5.70
C GLU A 70 -9.90 4.23 7.05
N GLU A 71 -10.85 3.60 7.74
CA GLU A 71 -10.56 2.94 9.01
C GLU A 71 -9.55 1.79 8.82
N PRO A 72 -8.56 1.64 9.72
CA PRO A 72 -7.63 0.52 9.68
C PRO A 72 -8.37 -0.82 9.71
N PRO A 73 -8.00 -1.79 8.85
CA PRO A 73 -8.64 -3.10 8.87
C PRO A 73 -8.33 -3.83 10.19
N GLU A 74 -9.32 -4.55 10.69
CA GLU A 74 -9.22 -5.39 11.88
C GLU A 74 -8.95 -6.85 11.46
N PHE A 75 -7.84 -7.38 11.97
CA PHE A 75 -7.35 -8.72 11.72
C PHE A 75 -7.67 -9.63 12.91
N GLY A 76 -8.44 -10.68 12.62
CA GLY A 76 -8.97 -11.62 13.61
C GLY A 76 -9.95 -12.65 13.03
N ASP A 77 -10.38 -12.46 11.78
CA ASP A 77 -11.19 -13.43 11.04
C ASP A 77 -10.44 -13.98 9.83
N SER A 78 -10.22 -15.30 9.82
CA SER A 78 -9.56 -16.01 8.71
C SER A 78 -10.33 -15.97 7.38
N ASN A 79 -11.65 -15.75 7.39
CA ASN A 79 -12.44 -15.67 6.17
C ASN A 79 -12.26 -14.31 5.48
N ALA A 80 -12.33 -13.21 6.24
CA ALA A 80 -12.05 -11.87 5.73
C ALA A 80 -10.65 -11.78 5.07
N LEU A 81 -9.65 -12.47 5.62
CA LEU A 81 -8.33 -12.54 5.00
C LEU A 81 -8.32 -13.25 3.64
N LYS A 82 -9.09 -14.33 3.48
CA LYS A 82 -9.17 -15.05 2.20
C LYS A 82 -9.81 -14.16 1.15
N GLU A 83 -10.85 -13.42 1.51
CA GLU A 83 -11.50 -12.47 0.62
C GLU A 83 -10.53 -11.38 0.15
N ILE A 84 -9.76 -10.78 1.09
CA ILE A 84 -8.70 -9.82 0.74
C ILE A 84 -7.67 -10.47 -0.19
N ILE A 85 -7.14 -11.64 0.14
CA ILE A 85 -6.13 -12.31 -0.69
C ILE A 85 -6.68 -12.55 -2.10
N THR A 86 -7.88 -13.08 -2.23
CA THR A 86 -8.52 -13.36 -3.52
C THR A 86 -8.78 -12.08 -4.30
N GLU A 87 -9.20 -10.98 -3.66
CA GLU A 87 -9.38 -9.70 -4.35
C GLU A 87 -8.06 -9.20 -4.95
N TYR A 88 -6.99 -9.15 -4.14
CA TYR A 88 -5.70 -8.58 -4.56
C TYR A 88 -4.92 -9.48 -5.52
N GLU A 89 -5.17 -10.79 -5.49
CA GLU A 89 -4.68 -11.74 -6.49
C GLU A 89 -5.27 -11.46 -7.88
N ASN A 90 -6.51 -10.98 -7.95
CA ASN A 90 -7.22 -10.70 -9.20
C ASN A 90 -7.02 -9.26 -9.73
N LYS A 91 -6.26 -8.40 -9.03
CA LYS A 91 -5.99 -7.03 -9.49
C LYS A 91 -5.25 -7.06 -10.82
N THR A 92 -5.88 -6.46 -11.82
CA THR A 92 -5.39 -6.35 -13.19
C THR A 92 -4.21 -5.40 -13.29
N LEU A 93 -3.51 -5.45 -14.44
CA LEU A 93 -2.42 -4.53 -14.71
C LEU A 93 -2.89 -3.07 -14.78
N ASP A 94 -4.08 -2.84 -15.33
CA ASP A 94 -4.67 -1.51 -15.45
C ASP A 94 -5.03 -0.96 -14.06
N GLU A 95 -5.63 -1.74 -13.16
CA GLU A 95 -5.90 -1.31 -11.77
C GLU A 95 -4.61 -0.95 -11.01
N LYS A 96 -3.53 -1.70 -11.21
CA LYS A 96 -2.23 -1.41 -10.58
C LYS A 96 -1.65 -0.10 -11.09
N LEU A 97 -1.81 0.17 -12.38
CA LEU A 97 -1.36 1.40 -13.00
C LEU A 97 -2.23 2.58 -12.55
N GLU A 98 -3.55 2.43 -12.57
CA GLU A 98 -4.49 3.45 -12.11
C GLU A 98 -4.21 3.84 -10.67
N ASN A 99 -3.94 2.87 -9.78
CA ASN A 99 -3.64 3.19 -8.39
C ASN A 99 -2.29 3.92 -8.22
N LEU A 100 -1.29 3.63 -9.05
CA LEU A 100 -0.05 4.42 -9.09
C LEU A 100 -0.33 5.88 -9.46
N ILE A 101 -1.11 6.09 -10.51
CA ILE A 101 -1.45 7.42 -11.03
C ILE A 101 -2.28 8.20 -10.01
N TRP A 102 -3.29 7.55 -9.41
CA TRP A 102 -4.08 8.12 -8.31
C TRP A 102 -3.20 8.54 -7.14
N TYR A 103 -2.31 7.66 -6.68
CA TYR A 103 -1.43 7.93 -5.54
C TYR A 103 -0.52 9.14 -5.78
N ILE A 104 0.11 9.22 -6.96
CA ILE A 104 0.96 10.35 -7.32
C ILE A 104 0.11 11.62 -7.41
N ARG A 105 -1.07 11.56 -8.06
CA ARG A 105 -1.98 12.71 -8.18
C ARG A 105 -2.39 13.26 -6.81
N LYS A 106 -2.75 12.37 -5.88
CA LYS A 106 -3.11 12.71 -4.50
C LYS A 106 -1.98 13.49 -3.80
N LYS A 107 -0.72 13.13 -4.07
CA LYS A 107 0.48 13.75 -3.48
C LYS A 107 1.02 14.96 -4.28
N SER A 108 0.42 15.29 -5.42
CA SER A 108 0.79 16.43 -6.25
C SER A 108 -0.28 17.53 -6.16
N PRO A 109 -0.11 18.55 -5.32
CA PRO A 109 -1.02 19.70 -5.26
C PRO A 109 -1.28 20.36 -6.62
N GLN A 110 -0.25 20.43 -7.48
CA GLN A 110 -0.29 21.09 -8.78
C GLN A 110 0.33 20.22 -9.88
N PHE A 111 -0.05 20.52 -11.13
CA PHE A 111 0.50 19.86 -12.29
C PHE A 111 2.00 20.14 -12.42
N GLY A 112 2.80 19.09 -12.65
CA GLY A 112 4.26 19.18 -12.77
C GLY A 112 5.03 19.01 -11.44
N ASP A 113 4.31 18.88 -10.32
CA ASP A 113 4.91 18.54 -9.02
C ASP A 113 5.56 17.14 -9.06
N SER A 114 6.71 17.00 -8.41
CA SER A 114 7.39 15.72 -8.25
C SER A 114 7.07 15.08 -6.91
N VAL A 115 6.73 13.80 -6.93
CA VAL A 115 6.47 12.99 -5.74
C VAL A 115 7.67 12.08 -5.46
N SER A 116 8.25 12.21 -4.27
CA SER A 116 9.29 11.28 -3.80
C SER A 116 8.70 9.87 -3.68
N TRP A 117 9.49 8.87 -4.05
CA TRP A 117 9.09 7.47 -3.97
C TRP A 117 10.27 6.62 -3.51
N ASP A 118 9.94 5.47 -2.91
CA ASP A 118 10.90 4.45 -2.49
C ASP A 118 10.27 3.09 -2.79
N ALA A 119 10.72 2.39 -3.84
CA ALA A 119 10.14 1.08 -4.18
C ALA A 119 10.25 0.07 -3.04
N GLY A 120 11.22 0.23 -2.14
CA GLY A 120 11.30 -0.55 -0.92
C GLY A 120 10.03 -0.41 -0.07
N LYS A 121 9.46 0.80 0.05
CA LYS A 121 8.33 1.12 0.93
C LYS A 121 7.00 1.25 0.20
N ASP A 122 7.02 1.68 -1.05
CA ASP A 122 5.84 2.08 -1.81
C ASP A 122 5.30 0.97 -2.70
N TYR A 123 5.95 -0.21 -2.76
CA TYR A 123 5.47 -1.31 -3.58
C TYR A 123 4.02 -1.76 -3.32
N PRO A 124 3.45 -1.67 -2.10
CA PRO A 124 2.06 -2.06 -1.89
C PRO A 124 1.06 -1.14 -2.61
N ILE A 125 1.43 0.11 -2.93
CA ILE A 125 0.57 1.05 -3.66
C ILE A 125 0.19 0.51 -5.03
N THR A 126 1.07 -0.21 -5.71
CA THR A 126 0.77 -0.80 -7.02
C THR A 126 0.32 -2.25 -6.91
N TYR A 127 -0.22 -2.63 -5.75
CA TYR A 127 -0.62 -4.01 -5.40
C TYR A 127 0.47 -5.03 -5.76
N SER A 128 1.73 -4.61 -5.65
CA SER A 128 2.86 -5.42 -6.04
C SER A 128 3.31 -6.28 -4.87
N LEU A 129 3.90 -7.44 -5.16
CA LEU A 129 4.38 -8.34 -4.13
C LEU A 129 5.79 -7.98 -3.66
N SER A 130 6.49 -7.13 -4.41
CA SER A 130 7.87 -6.74 -4.17
C SER A 130 8.22 -5.38 -4.82
N PRO A 131 9.35 -4.77 -4.42
CA PRO A 131 9.89 -3.56 -5.05
C PRO A 131 10.11 -3.68 -6.57
N GLU A 132 10.49 -4.86 -7.05
CA GLU A 132 10.67 -5.12 -8.49
C GLU A 132 9.33 -5.08 -9.23
N GLY A 133 8.26 -5.56 -8.59
CA GLY A 133 6.89 -5.45 -9.13
C GLY A 133 6.48 -3.98 -9.30
N PHE A 134 6.71 -3.15 -8.29
CA PHE A 134 6.46 -1.70 -8.37
C PHE A 134 7.24 -1.05 -9.50
N THR A 135 8.52 -1.39 -9.62
CA THR A 135 9.41 -0.85 -10.66
C THR A 135 8.85 -1.15 -12.05
N LYS A 136 8.35 -2.37 -12.30
CA LYS A 136 7.70 -2.73 -13.57
C LYS A 136 6.44 -1.92 -13.85
N ILE A 137 5.57 -1.71 -12.85
CA ILE A 137 4.35 -0.90 -13.02
C ILE A 137 4.70 0.56 -13.32
N ARG A 138 5.68 1.12 -12.62
CA ARG A 138 6.19 2.47 -12.88
C ARG A 138 6.73 2.59 -14.30
N ASP A 139 7.58 1.65 -14.73
CA ASP A 139 8.18 1.68 -16.06
C ASP A 139 7.12 1.57 -17.16
N LEU A 140 6.11 0.73 -16.95
CA LEU A 140 4.94 0.66 -17.84
C LEU A 140 4.18 1.98 -17.91
N ALA A 141 4.02 2.69 -16.79
CA ALA A 141 3.36 4.00 -16.79
C ALA A 141 4.19 5.08 -17.50
N ILE A 142 5.53 4.96 -17.50
CA ILE A 142 6.42 5.79 -18.32
C ILE A 142 6.27 5.44 -19.81
N GLU A 143 6.27 4.15 -20.16
CA GLU A 143 6.07 3.66 -21.53
C GLU A 143 4.73 4.10 -22.13
N LYS A 144 3.68 4.18 -21.28
CA LYS A 144 2.34 4.67 -21.64
C LYS A 144 2.22 6.20 -21.64
N ASP A 145 3.33 6.92 -21.45
CA ASP A 145 3.38 8.38 -21.43
C ASP A 145 2.53 9.05 -20.33
N LEU A 146 2.29 8.33 -19.23
CA LEU A 146 1.52 8.83 -18.08
C LEU A 146 2.43 9.43 -17.00
N LEU A 147 3.64 8.91 -16.89
CA LEU A 147 4.67 9.36 -15.95
C LEU A 147 5.92 9.84 -16.65
N ASP A 148 6.56 10.81 -16.02
CA ASP A 148 7.93 11.20 -16.30
C ASP A 148 8.80 10.90 -15.07
N LEU A 149 10.03 10.46 -15.35
CA LEU A 149 11.08 10.26 -14.35
C LEU A 149 12.23 11.21 -14.72
N PRO A 150 12.23 12.44 -14.17
CA PRO A 150 13.30 13.38 -14.45
C PRO A 150 14.63 12.84 -13.92
N ALA A 151 15.74 13.50 -14.27
CA ALA A 151 17.10 13.07 -13.93
C ALA A 151 17.27 12.53 -12.49
N ARG A 152 18.20 11.58 -12.32
CA ARG A 152 18.43 10.83 -11.07
C ARG A 152 18.31 11.71 -9.82
N GLY A 153 17.37 11.37 -8.94
CA GLY A 153 17.08 12.08 -7.69
C GLY A 153 15.81 12.94 -7.74
N ALA A 154 15.25 13.20 -8.92
CA ALA A 154 13.93 13.79 -9.04
C ALA A 154 12.82 12.77 -8.76
N GLY A 155 11.76 13.20 -8.06
CA GLY A 155 10.57 12.38 -7.83
C GLY A 155 9.77 12.10 -9.12
N LEU A 156 8.78 11.21 -9.04
CA LEU A 156 7.87 10.90 -10.15
C LEU A 156 6.98 12.10 -10.45
N LYS A 157 6.78 12.38 -11.74
CA LYS A 157 5.88 13.44 -12.20
C LYS A 157 4.79 12.85 -13.08
N LEU A 158 3.56 13.33 -12.91
CA LEU A 158 2.50 13.05 -13.86
C LEU A 158 2.73 13.88 -15.13
N LYS A 159 2.66 13.21 -16.29
CA LYS A 159 2.48 13.90 -17.58
C LYS A 159 1.01 14.33 -17.73
N GLU A 160 0.70 15.06 -18.80
CA GLU A 160 -0.64 15.63 -19.00
C GLU A 160 -1.75 14.58 -18.92
N ASP A 161 -1.59 13.45 -19.62
CA ASP A 161 -2.61 12.39 -19.64
C ASP A 161 -2.67 11.62 -18.31
N GLY A 162 -1.53 11.42 -17.63
CA GLY A 162 -1.50 10.91 -16.26
C GLY A 162 -2.22 11.85 -15.27
N TRP A 163 -2.09 13.16 -15.44
CA TRP A 163 -2.78 14.15 -14.62
C TRP A 163 -4.29 14.14 -14.82
N LYS A 164 -4.74 14.05 -16.07
CA LYS A 164 -6.17 13.92 -16.41
C LYS A 164 -6.75 12.65 -15.79
N LEU A 165 -6.12 11.50 -16.05
CA LEU A 165 -6.53 10.22 -15.49
C LEU A 165 -6.59 10.26 -13.95
N GLY A 166 -5.53 10.71 -13.29
CA GLY A 166 -5.50 10.82 -11.83
C GLY A 166 -6.61 11.74 -11.29
N THR A 167 -6.89 12.85 -11.97
CA THR A 167 -7.96 13.78 -11.57
C THR A 167 -9.35 13.17 -11.75
N GLU A 168 -9.54 12.29 -12.73
CA GLU A 168 -10.78 11.53 -12.89
C GLU A 168 -10.94 10.47 -11.80
N LEU A 169 -9.88 9.74 -11.47
CA LEU A 169 -9.88 8.72 -10.41
C LEU A 169 -10.22 9.34 -9.05
N MET A 170 -9.64 10.49 -8.71
CA MET A 170 -9.94 11.23 -7.46
C MET A 170 -11.40 11.68 -7.32
N LYS A 171 -12.19 11.71 -8.42
CA LYS A 171 -13.63 12.08 -8.37
C LYS A 171 -14.56 10.89 -8.19
N ARG A 172 -14.04 9.67 -8.33
CA ARG A 172 -14.81 8.42 -8.19
C ARG A 172 -14.86 7.93 -6.73
N GLU A 173 -13.98 8.46 -5.89
CA GLU A 173 -13.96 8.31 -4.43
C GLU A 173 -14.90 9.34 -3.77
#